data_AF-A0A7S3W0C5-F1
#
_entry.id   AF-A0A7S3W0C5-F1
#
_cell.length_a   1.000
_cell.length_b   1.000
_cell.length_c   1.000
_cell.angle_alpha   90.00
_cell.angle_beta   90.00
_cell.angle_gamma   90.00
#
_symmetry.space_group_name_H-M   'P 1'
#
loop_
_entity.id
_entity.type
_entity.pdbx_description
1 polymer ?
#
loop_
_entity_poly.entity_id
_entity_poly.type
_entity_poly.pdbx_seq_one_letter_code
_entity_poly.pdbx_strand_id
1 'polypeptide(L)'
;DKDAGRYLGKGVLTAVKNVNELIAPKLFGKSVLEQSEIDKLMYEELDGSQNEWGWSKEKLGANAILAVSMAVCRAAAACKNQTLYQRVAELAGKPLEKFVLPVPAFNVINGG
;
A
#
# COMPACT_ATOMS: atom_id res chain seq x y z
N ASP A 1 6.73 15.55 -7.38
CA ASP A 1 6.58 16.86 -6.73
C ASP A 1 6.44 17.96 -7.79
N LYS A 2 6.51 17.62 -9.10
CA LYS A 2 6.36 18.55 -10.24
C LYS A 2 7.42 19.65 -10.25
N ASP A 3 8.48 19.49 -9.47
CA ASP A 3 9.63 20.38 -9.45
C ASP A 3 10.57 20.04 -10.61
N ALA A 4 10.56 20.85 -11.66
CA ALA A 4 11.40 20.64 -12.84
C ALA A 4 12.91 20.65 -12.52
N GLY A 5 13.32 21.33 -11.44
CA GLY A 5 14.71 21.38 -10.99
C GLY A 5 15.19 20.12 -10.29
N ARG A 6 14.29 19.18 -9.95
CA ARG A 6 14.60 17.96 -9.20
C ARG A 6 14.01 16.72 -9.87
N TYR A 7 14.87 15.77 -10.23
CA TYR A 7 14.47 14.49 -10.84
C TYR A 7 13.50 14.63 -12.02
N LEU A 8 13.63 15.70 -12.82
CA LEU A 8 12.74 16.00 -13.95
C LEU A 8 11.25 16.06 -13.54
N GLY A 9 10.93 16.62 -12.37
CA GLY A 9 9.57 16.71 -11.84
C GLY A 9 9.04 15.43 -11.18
N LYS A 10 9.82 14.34 -11.22
CA LYS A 10 9.44 13.00 -10.73
C LYS A 10 9.83 12.74 -9.27
N GLY A 11 10.22 13.78 -8.53
CA GLY A 11 10.47 13.65 -7.09
C GLY A 11 9.21 13.23 -6.32
N VAL A 12 9.38 12.68 -5.11
CA VAL A 12 8.26 12.15 -4.30
C VAL A 12 8.17 12.77 -2.91
N LEU A 13 8.82 13.93 -2.68
CA LEU A 13 8.83 14.57 -1.35
C LEU A 13 7.42 14.91 -0.84
N THR A 14 6.50 15.30 -1.72
CA THR A 14 5.10 15.52 -1.35
C THR A 14 4.45 14.26 -0.78
N ALA A 15 4.68 13.10 -1.40
CA ALA A 15 4.15 11.82 -0.92
C ALA A 15 4.78 11.43 0.43
N VAL A 16 6.09 11.62 0.59
CA VAL A 16 6.80 11.39 1.87
C VAL A 16 6.23 12.29 2.97
N LYS A 17 6.00 13.57 2.66
CA LYS A 17 5.37 14.53 3.58
C LYS A 17 3.96 14.07 3.98
N ASN A 18 3.14 13.64 3.01
CA ASN A 18 1.80 13.12 3.28
C ASN A 18 1.82 11.90 4.22
N VAL A 19 2.79 10.98 4.04
CA VAL A 19 2.97 9.85 4.96
C VAL A 19 3.26 10.33 6.39
N ASN A 20 4.25 11.21 6.54
CA ASN A 20 4.72 11.62 7.86
C ASN A 20 3.74 12.53 8.61
N GLU A 21 3.07 13.45 7.90
CA GLU A 21 2.27 14.51 8.52
C GLU A 21 0.77 14.21 8.53
N LEU A 22 0.26 13.42 7.56
CA LEU A 22 -1.18 13.19 7.41
C LEU A 22 -1.58 11.76 7.77
N ILE A 23 -0.82 10.77 7.29
CA ILE A 23 -1.14 9.35 7.51
C ILE A 23 -0.66 8.88 8.89
N ALA A 24 0.62 9.04 9.20
CA ALA A 24 1.23 8.49 10.40
C ALA A 24 0.50 8.89 11.71
N PRO A 25 0.13 10.17 11.93
CA PRO A 25 -0.60 10.58 13.15
C PRO A 25 -1.94 9.85 13.35
N LYS A 26 -2.57 9.41 12.26
CA LYS A 26 -3.88 8.77 12.27
C LYS A 26 -3.82 7.25 12.43
N LEU A 27 -2.63 6.67 12.25
CA LEU A 27 -2.40 5.24 12.42
C LEU A 27 -1.88 4.85 13.82
N PHE A 28 -1.38 5.82 14.61
CA PHE A 28 -0.95 5.53 15.98
C PHE A 28 -2.09 4.93 16.82
N GLY A 29 -1.76 3.87 17.56
CA GLY A 29 -2.71 3.15 18.42
C GLY A 29 -3.63 2.17 17.68
N LYS A 30 -3.59 2.09 16.34
CA LYS A 30 -4.36 1.11 15.58
C LYS A 30 -3.65 -0.24 15.53
N SER A 31 -4.43 -1.32 15.60
CA SER A 31 -3.92 -2.67 15.45
C SER A 31 -3.50 -2.93 14.00
N VAL A 32 -2.26 -3.35 13.79
CA VAL A 32 -1.77 -3.75 12.46
C VAL A 32 -2.49 -4.97 11.89
N LEU A 33 -3.23 -5.71 12.71
CA LEU A 33 -3.99 -6.88 12.27
C LEU A 33 -5.23 -6.48 11.45
N GLU A 34 -5.74 -5.26 11.64
CA GLU A 34 -6.93 -4.73 10.97
C GLU A 34 -6.59 -4.05 9.62
N GLN A 35 -6.02 -4.84 8.70
CA GLN A 35 -5.56 -4.35 7.40
C GLN A 35 -6.66 -3.59 6.63
N SER A 36 -7.87 -4.17 6.57
CA SER A 36 -9.00 -3.58 5.83
C SER A 36 -9.44 -2.25 6.43
N GLU A 37 -9.46 -2.13 7.76
CA GLU A 37 -9.84 -0.88 8.43
C GLU A 37 -8.78 0.21 8.23
N ILE A 38 -7.50 -0.14 8.31
CA ILE A 38 -6.40 0.80 8.07
C ILE A 38 -6.40 1.28 6.61
N ASP A 39 -6.59 0.37 5.66
CA ASP A 39 -6.64 0.73 4.24
C ASP A 39 -7.83 1.64 3.93
N LYS A 40 -9.03 1.30 4.44
CA LYS A 40 -10.24 2.14 4.32
C LYS A 40 -10.07 3.51 4.92
N LEU A 41 -9.55 3.60 6.13
CA LEU A 41 -9.23 4.87 6.78
C LEU A 41 -8.36 5.75 5.86
N MET A 42 -7.34 5.17 5.23
CA MET A 42 -6.44 5.93 4.35
C MET A 42 -7.14 6.44 3.09
N TYR A 43 -7.88 5.60 2.35
CA TYR A 43 -8.45 6.01 1.06
C TYR A 43 -9.85 6.65 1.16
N GLU A 44 -10.69 6.25 2.11
CA GLU A 44 -12.05 6.79 2.29
C GLU A 44 -12.05 8.06 3.15
N GLU A 45 -11.37 8.03 4.30
CA GLU A 45 -11.48 9.10 5.29
C GLU A 45 -10.39 10.17 5.15
N LEU A 46 -9.12 9.76 5.01
CA LEU A 46 -7.99 10.71 4.98
C LEU A 46 -7.80 11.35 3.59
N ASP A 47 -7.84 10.51 2.56
CA ASP A 47 -7.73 10.95 1.17
C ASP A 47 -9.08 11.46 0.64
N GLY A 48 -10.09 10.59 0.62
CA GLY A 48 -11.46 10.93 0.23
C GLY A 48 -11.66 11.29 -1.24
N SER A 49 -10.62 11.23 -2.09
CA SER A 49 -10.75 11.59 -3.50
C SER A 49 -11.38 10.46 -4.32
N GLN A 50 -12.34 10.84 -5.16
CA GLN A 50 -13.10 9.94 -6.02
C GLN A 50 -13.12 10.44 -7.46
N ASN A 51 -13.22 9.49 -8.39
CA ASN A 51 -13.62 9.70 -9.77
C ASN A 51 -14.84 8.83 -10.09
N GLU A 52 -15.30 8.86 -11.34
CA GLU A 52 -16.46 8.08 -11.79
C GLU A 52 -16.31 6.55 -11.67
N TRP A 53 -15.08 6.06 -11.43
CA TRP A 53 -14.73 4.64 -11.29
C TRP A 53 -14.41 4.22 -9.85
N GLY A 54 -14.45 5.16 -8.89
CA GLY A 54 -14.20 4.91 -7.47
C GLY A 54 -13.09 5.78 -6.87
N TRP A 55 -12.41 5.27 -5.84
CA TRP A 55 -11.43 6.04 -5.05
C TRP A 55 -10.12 6.27 -5.82
N SER A 56 -9.86 7.53 -6.22
CA SER A 56 -8.71 7.90 -7.06
C SER A 56 -7.41 8.06 -6.29
N LYS A 57 -7.48 8.39 -4.99
CA LYS A 57 -6.31 8.49 -4.08
C LYS A 57 -5.34 9.62 -4.48
N GLU A 58 -5.85 10.67 -5.10
CA GLU A 58 -5.08 11.77 -5.69
C GLU A 58 -4.56 12.76 -4.64
N LYS A 59 -5.26 12.93 -3.52
CA LYS A 59 -4.92 13.94 -2.51
C LYS A 59 -3.68 13.56 -1.71
N LEU A 60 -3.64 12.32 -1.19
CA LEU A 60 -2.49 11.76 -0.49
C LEU A 60 -1.47 11.15 -1.44
N GLY A 61 -1.94 10.64 -2.59
CA GLY A 61 -1.15 9.91 -3.56
C GLY A 61 -1.24 8.40 -3.34
N ALA A 62 -1.62 7.66 -4.38
CA ALA A 62 -1.71 6.20 -4.34
C ALA A 62 -0.40 5.52 -3.92
N ASN A 63 0.75 6.12 -4.28
CA ASN A 63 2.08 5.65 -3.87
C ASN A 63 2.32 5.79 -2.36
N ALA A 64 1.85 6.87 -1.72
CA ALA A 64 1.93 7.05 -0.27
C ALA A 64 1.07 6.03 0.46
N ILE A 65 -0.19 5.87 0.05
CA ILE A 65 -1.14 4.93 0.65
C ILE A 65 -0.65 3.49 0.50
N LEU A 66 -0.23 3.08 -0.70
CA LEU A 66 0.26 1.73 -0.96
C LEU A 66 1.50 1.39 -0.12
N ALA A 67 2.46 2.33 -0.01
CA ALA A 67 3.67 2.12 0.77
C ALA A 67 3.34 1.82 2.25
N VAL A 68 2.42 2.58 2.84
CA VAL A 68 1.98 2.38 4.23
C VAL A 68 1.18 1.08 4.37
N SER A 69 0.24 0.80 3.47
CA SER A 69 -0.56 -0.43 3.44
C SER A 69 0.33 -1.68 3.43
N MET A 70 1.37 -1.71 2.58
CA MET A 70 2.33 -2.82 2.51
C MET A 70 3.22 -2.92 3.76
N ALA A 71 3.57 -1.80 4.39
CA ALA A 71 4.34 -1.79 5.63
C ALA A 71 3.51 -2.36 6.80
N VAL A 72 2.23 -1.98 6.90
CA VAL A 72 1.28 -2.52 7.88
C VAL A 72 1.10 -4.02 7.69
N CYS A 73 0.94 -4.49 6.45
CA CYS A 73 0.80 -5.92 6.16
C CYS A 73 2.03 -6.74 6.62
N ARG A 74 3.24 -6.21 6.40
CA ARG A 74 4.48 -6.82 6.91
C ARG A 74 4.57 -6.79 8.44
N ALA A 75 4.19 -5.69 9.07
CA ALA A 75 4.14 -5.58 10.53
C ALA A 75 3.13 -6.58 11.13
N ALA A 76 1.97 -6.77 10.49
CA ALA A 76 0.97 -7.76 10.88
C ALA A 76 1.49 -9.19 10.75
N ALA A 77 2.21 -9.51 9.66
CA ALA A 77 2.86 -10.81 9.49
C ALA A 77 3.87 -11.08 10.60
N ALA A 78 4.72 -10.10 10.92
CA ALA A 78 5.69 -10.19 12.02
C ALA A 78 5.00 -10.35 13.39
N CYS A 79 3.93 -9.60 13.65
CA CYS A 79 3.13 -9.68 14.88
C CYS A 79 2.52 -11.08 15.09
N LYS A 80 2.11 -11.75 14.00
CA LYS A 80 1.59 -13.12 14.01
C LYS A 80 2.66 -14.20 13.89
N ASN A 81 3.94 -13.83 13.86
CA ASN A 81 5.07 -14.74 13.62
C ASN A 81 4.87 -15.63 12.37
N GLN A 82 4.32 -15.04 11.31
CA GLN A 82 4.08 -15.71 10.03
C GLN A 82 4.84 -15.00 8.91
N THR A 83 5.06 -15.71 7.82
CA THR A 83 5.66 -15.11 6.61
C THR A 83 4.64 -14.20 5.92
N LEU A 84 5.13 -13.26 5.09
CA LEU A 84 4.26 -12.32 4.39
C LEU A 84 3.25 -13.03 3.46
N TYR A 85 3.65 -14.10 2.77
CA TYR A 85 2.75 -14.82 1.87
C TYR A 85 1.63 -15.55 2.63
N GLN A 86 1.91 -16.04 3.85
CA GLN A 86 0.89 -16.62 4.74
C GLN A 86 -0.12 -15.54 5.16
N ARG A 87 0.38 -14.36 5.56
CA ARG A 87 -0.48 -13.22 5.90
C ARG A 87 -1.39 -12.80 4.75
N VAL A 88 -0.85 -12.72 3.53
CA VAL A 88 -1.63 -12.37 2.34
C VAL A 88 -2.68 -13.44 2.03
N ALA A 89 -2.34 -14.73 2.16
CA ALA A 89 -3.30 -15.82 1.99
C ALA A 89 -4.43 -15.76 3.04
N GLU A 90 -4.10 -15.51 4.30
CA GLU A 90 -5.07 -15.32 5.39
C GLU A 90 -6.03 -14.16 5.07
N LEU A 91 -5.51 -13.00 4.67
CA LEU A 91 -6.32 -11.84 4.26
C LEU A 91 -7.24 -12.13 3.08
N ALA A 92 -6.79 -12.97 2.14
CA ALA A 92 -7.56 -13.37 0.97
C ALA A 92 -8.53 -14.55 1.24
N GLY A 93 -8.62 -15.02 2.49
CA GLY A 93 -9.46 -16.18 2.85
C GLY A 93 -9.00 -17.48 2.18
N LYS A 94 -7.69 -17.63 1.92
CA LYS A 94 -7.09 -18.80 1.27
C LYS A 94 -6.55 -19.80 2.30
N PRO A 95 -6.55 -21.11 2.00
CA PRO A 95 -5.97 -22.13 2.87
C PRO A 95 -4.47 -21.90 3.10
N LEU A 96 -3.97 -22.26 4.29
CA LEU A 96 -2.56 -22.06 4.68
C LEU A 96 -1.73 -23.36 4.64
N GLU A 97 -2.35 -24.49 4.32
CA GLU A 97 -1.72 -25.82 4.33
C GLU A 97 -0.96 -26.10 3.03
N LYS A 98 -1.47 -25.60 1.90
CA LYS A 98 -0.90 -25.82 0.57
C LYS A 98 -0.89 -24.54 -0.24
N PHE A 99 0.32 -24.11 -0.59
CA PHE A 99 0.56 -22.96 -1.46
C PHE A 99 0.86 -23.42 -2.89
N VAL A 100 0.50 -22.58 -3.85
CA VAL A 100 0.83 -22.78 -5.27
C VAL A 100 1.95 -21.80 -5.63
N LEU A 101 3.04 -22.31 -6.19
CA LEU A 101 4.06 -21.46 -6.79
C LEU A 101 3.63 -21.09 -8.22
N PRO A 102 3.64 -19.81 -8.59
CA PRO A 102 3.28 -19.40 -9.94
C PRO A 102 4.36 -19.80 -10.94
N VAL A 103 3.95 -20.11 -12.18
CA VAL A 103 4.90 -20.24 -13.29
C VAL A 103 5.42 -18.84 -13.63
N PRO A 104 6.74 -18.61 -13.64
CA PRO A 104 7.30 -17.31 -13.97
C PRO A 104 7.12 -17.01 -15.47
N ALA A 105 6.55 -15.84 -15.78
CA ALA A 105 6.53 -15.29 -17.13
C ALA A 105 7.75 -14.38 -17.32
N PHE A 106 8.77 -14.88 -18.03
CA PHE A 106 10.00 -14.11 -18.29
C PHE A 106 9.83 -13.22 -19.52
N ASN A 107 10.08 -11.94 -19.35
CA ASN A 107 10.15 -11.02 -20.45
C ASN A 107 11.48 -11.18 -21.20
N VAL A 108 11.43 -11.53 -22.49
CA VAL A 108 12.62 -11.87 -23.30
C VAL A 108 12.92 -10.82 -24.37
N ILE A 109 11.86 -10.26 -24.98
CA ILE A 109 11.99 -9.26 -26.04
C ILE A 109 11.05 -8.12 -25.71
N ASN A 110 11.63 -6.92 -25.66
CA ASN A 110 10.87 -5.68 -25.54
C ASN A 110 10.56 -5.13 -26.94
N GLY A 111 9.39 -4.53 -27.08
CA GLY A 111 9.01 -3.67 -28.21
C GLY A 111 8.21 -2.46 -27.70
N GLY A 112 7.64 -1.69 -28.62
CA GLY A 112 6.97 -0.42 -28.31
C GLY A 112 7.91 0.78 -28.32
#